data_AF-A0A0S8G7Q9-F1
#
_entry.id   AF-A0A0S8G7Q9-F1
#
_cell.length_a   1.000
_cell.length_b   1.000
_cell.length_c   1.000
_cell.angle_alpha   90.00
_cell.angle_beta   90.00
_cell.angle_gamma   90.00
#
_symmetry.space_group_name_H-M   'P 1'
#
loop_
_entity.id
_entity.type
_entity.pdbx_description
1 polymer ?
#
loop_
_entity_poly.entity_id
_entity_poly.type
_entity_poly.pdbx_seq_one_letter_code
_entity_poly.pdbx_strand_id
1 'polypeptide(L)'
;MKIERAYFLPLLLVGAVALPANRAIADGADAYIGAVRTFADSVLKYGKDVYGPRHTPLFVDGLNVDTREPVKWKRKGEVWTLSNQATQQVLFRTLDGLTKLTGEPKYREAATAAIRYAFDNLCSPNGLLYWGGHWCYDAATEKQVGEAYRHELKCNYPYYDLMWEVDPKATRQFIKAFWNAHILDWSNLDMNRHGSYTKEMGNLWASTYKGGKVFFVGKGLTFVNTGSDLFYAAAMLHKFTDEQEPLVWAKRMAHRYVETRNRKTGLGGYQYSRVARDRAQEQFGPDFGDRILEGTILEPHRARTKNAIAGICQLKLGETLGDAGKDFLQWALEDLTAYGRHAYKAENNTFLPMISDGTLLTG
;
A
#
# COMPACT_ATOMS: atom_id res chain seq x y z
N MET A 1 -26.75 5.16 -79.69
CA MET A 1 -25.53 5.97 -79.62
C MET A 1 -25.36 6.46 -78.18
N LYS A 2 -24.61 5.73 -77.36
CA LYS A 2 -24.11 6.13 -76.02
C LYS A 2 -22.89 5.26 -75.73
N ILE A 3 -21.76 5.91 -75.48
CA ILE A 3 -20.44 5.35 -75.16
C ILE A 3 -20.24 5.55 -73.66
N GLU A 4 -20.00 4.50 -72.88
CA GLU A 4 -19.34 4.57 -71.55
C GLU A 4 -18.60 3.24 -71.29
N ARG A 5 -17.27 3.22 -71.50
CA ARG A 5 -16.18 3.39 -70.52
C ARG A 5 -16.04 2.23 -69.51
N ALA A 6 -15.09 1.34 -69.84
CA ALA A 6 -14.52 0.37 -68.91
C ALA A 6 -13.62 1.08 -67.88
N TYR A 7 -13.86 0.84 -66.60
CA TYR A 7 -13.01 1.31 -65.51
C TYR A 7 -11.99 0.21 -65.15
N PHE A 8 -10.72 0.49 -65.41
CA PHE A 8 -9.57 -0.20 -64.81
C PHE A 8 -9.47 0.21 -63.33
N LEU A 9 -9.50 -0.76 -62.42
CA LEU A 9 -9.22 -0.55 -61.00
C LEU A 9 -7.73 -0.89 -60.75
N PRO A 10 -6.88 0.04 -60.29
CA PRO A 10 -5.52 -0.29 -59.91
C PRO A 10 -5.51 -0.90 -58.51
N LEU A 11 -4.96 -2.11 -58.40
CA LEU A 11 -4.66 -2.76 -57.12
C LEU A 11 -3.46 -2.04 -56.49
N LEU A 12 -3.72 -1.08 -55.60
CA LEU A 12 -2.69 -0.41 -54.80
C LEU A 12 -2.29 -1.34 -53.64
N LEU A 13 -1.17 -2.04 -53.81
CA LEU A 13 -0.49 -2.74 -52.72
C LEU A 13 0.12 -1.67 -51.79
N VAL A 14 -0.60 -1.30 -50.72
CA VAL A 14 -0.02 -0.50 -49.64
C VAL A 14 0.87 -1.41 -48.82
N GLY A 15 2.16 -1.47 -49.19
CA GLY A 15 3.19 -2.06 -48.35
C GLY A 15 3.29 -1.27 -47.04
N ALA A 16 2.87 -1.89 -45.94
CA ALA A 16 2.96 -1.31 -44.61
C ALA A 16 4.43 -1.12 -44.21
N VAL A 17 4.94 0.10 -44.37
CA VAL A 17 6.19 0.56 -43.72
C VAL A 17 5.87 0.88 -42.26
N ALA A 18 5.65 -0.16 -41.45
CA ALA A 18 5.43 -0.08 -40.00
C ALA A 18 6.42 -0.95 -39.19
N LEU A 19 7.54 -1.34 -39.80
CA LEU A 19 8.49 -2.31 -39.24
C LEU A 19 9.59 -1.74 -38.32
N PRO A 20 10.16 -0.53 -38.50
CA PRO A 20 11.32 -0.13 -37.68
C PRO A 20 10.96 0.32 -36.26
N ALA A 21 9.80 0.98 -36.07
CA ALA A 21 9.36 1.42 -34.74
C ALA A 21 9.00 0.23 -33.82
N ASN A 22 8.30 -0.77 -34.35
CA ASN A 22 7.98 -1.99 -33.59
C ASN A 22 9.23 -2.79 -33.20
N ARG A 23 10.25 -2.81 -34.06
CA ARG A 23 11.51 -3.49 -33.76
C ARG A 23 12.34 -2.75 -32.71
N ALA A 24 12.47 -1.44 -32.79
CA ALA A 24 13.17 -0.66 -31.76
C ALA A 24 12.45 -0.70 -30.39
N ILE A 25 11.12 -0.72 -30.38
CA ILE A 25 10.33 -0.91 -29.16
C ILE A 25 10.51 -2.32 -28.59
N ALA A 26 10.52 -3.36 -29.45
CA ALA A 26 10.77 -4.74 -29.03
C ALA A 26 12.20 -4.93 -28.49
N ASP A 27 13.21 -4.43 -29.20
CA ASP A 27 14.62 -4.49 -28.79
C ASP A 27 14.83 -3.71 -27.46
N GLY A 28 14.14 -2.59 -27.28
CA GLY A 28 14.13 -1.83 -26.02
C GLY A 28 13.43 -2.57 -24.88
N ALA A 29 12.29 -3.22 -25.15
CA ALA A 29 11.58 -4.04 -24.17
C ALA A 29 12.41 -5.23 -23.71
N ASP A 30 13.11 -5.90 -24.63
CA ASP A 30 14.01 -7.02 -24.34
C ASP A 30 15.17 -6.59 -23.44
N ALA A 31 15.73 -5.39 -23.64
CA ALA A 31 16.77 -4.86 -22.77
C ALA A 31 16.27 -4.62 -21.32
N TYR A 32 15.06 -4.07 -21.15
CA TYR A 32 14.49 -3.86 -19.81
C TYR A 32 14.16 -5.20 -19.11
N ILE A 33 13.58 -6.16 -19.83
CA ILE A 33 13.32 -7.50 -19.29
C ILE A 33 14.64 -8.18 -18.91
N GLY A 34 15.67 -8.07 -19.75
CA GLY A 34 17.01 -8.60 -19.48
C GLY A 34 17.65 -8.00 -18.22
N ALA A 35 17.48 -6.69 -17.98
CA ALA A 35 17.96 -6.04 -16.76
C ALA A 35 17.21 -6.55 -15.51
N VAL A 36 15.88 -6.66 -15.57
CA VAL A 36 15.06 -7.19 -14.47
C VAL A 36 15.39 -8.67 -14.21
N ARG A 37 15.62 -9.46 -15.26
CA ARG A 37 16.07 -10.85 -15.16
C ARG A 37 17.41 -10.95 -14.42
N THR A 38 18.38 -10.13 -14.81
CA THR A 38 19.69 -10.06 -14.15
C THR A 38 19.57 -9.70 -12.67
N PHE A 39 18.73 -8.72 -12.34
CA PHE A 39 18.40 -8.37 -10.95
C PHE A 39 17.78 -9.55 -10.20
N ALA A 40 16.74 -10.18 -10.76
CA ALA A 40 16.02 -11.28 -10.12
C ALA A 40 16.93 -12.50 -9.90
N ASP A 41 17.74 -12.87 -10.87
CA ASP A 41 18.73 -13.95 -10.74
C ASP A 41 19.76 -13.64 -9.65
N SER A 42 20.20 -12.37 -9.53
CA SER A 42 21.09 -11.94 -8.45
C SER A 42 20.42 -12.05 -7.09
N VAL A 43 19.15 -11.67 -6.97
CA VAL A 43 18.36 -11.81 -5.73
C VAL A 43 18.18 -13.28 -5.36
N LEU A 44 17.85 -14.15 -6.31
CA LEU A 44 17.71 -15.59 -6.04
C LEU A 44 19.05 -16.24 -5.62
N LYS A 45 20.16 -15.74 -6.15
CA LYS A 45 21.50 -16.26 -5.85
C LYS A 45 22.06 -15.77 -4.53
N TYR A 46 21.93 -14.48 -4.25
CA TYR A 46 22.62 -13.83 -3.12
C TYR A 46 21.70 -13.37 -2.00
N GLY A 47 20.41 -13.21 -2.29
CA GLY A 47 19.44 -12.66 -1.34
C GLY A 47 18.69 -13.70 -0.52
N LYS A 48 18.89 -15.00 -0.78
CA LYS A 48 18.27 -16.08 -0.01
C LYS A 48 18.78 -16.13 1.42
N ASP A 49 17.90 -16.52 2.35
CA ASP A 49 18.29 -16.82 3.71
C ASP A 49 19.11 -18.11 3.78
N VAL A 50 20.43 -17.94 3.85
CA VAL A 50 21.42 -19.01 4.04
C VAL A 50 22.33 -18.72 5.25
N TYR A 51 21.85 -17.88 6.18
CA TYR A 51 22.70 -17.31 7.24
C TYR A 51 22.55 -18.03 8.58
N GLY A 52 21.41 -18.66 8.82
CA GLY A 52 21.13 -19.50 9.98
C GLY A 52 21.10 -21.00 9.64
N PRO A 53 20.98 -21.90 10.64
CA PRO A 53 21.01 -23.34 10.42
C PRO A 53 19.97 -23.95 9.45
N ARG A 54 18.78 -23.36 9.30
CA ARG A 54 17.63 -23.90 8.56
C ARG A 54 17.66 -23.61 7.07
N HIS A 55 18.42 -22.59 6.63
CA HIS A 55 18.42 -22.08 5.25
C HIS A 55 17.00 -21.98 4.65
N THR A 56 16.24 -20.99 5.08
CA THR A 56 14.81 -20.90 4.78
C THR A 56 14.56 -20.36 3.35
N PRO A 57 13.34 -20.49 2.78
CA PRO A 57 13.05 -19.89 1.48
C PRO A 57 12.91 -18.36 1.52
N LEU A 58 13.09 -17.72 2.68
CA LEU A 58 13.02 -16.27 2.86
C LEU A 58 14.12 -15.53 2.10
N PHE A 59 13.97 -14.21 2.03
CA PHE A 59 14.96 -13.30 1.50
C PHE A 59 15.43 -12.33 2.59
N VAL A 60 16.69 -11.90 2.53
CA VAL A 60 17.15 -10.73 3.28
C VAL A 60 16.68 -9.45 2.59
N ASP A 61 16.42 -8.40 3.38
CA ASP A 61 15.83 -7.14 2.89
C ASP A 61 16.76 -6.33 1.98
N GLY A 62 18.07 -6.55 2.10
CA GLY A 62 19.04 -5.81 1.32
C GLY A 62 20.40 -6.48 1.34
N LEU A 63 21.15 -6.23 0.27
CA LEU A 63 22.52 -6.68 0.08
C LEU A 63 23.39 -5.48 -0.23
N ASN A 64 24.61 -5.48 0.29
CA ASN A 64 25.67 -4.62 -0.22
C ASN A 64 25.97 -5.01 -1.68
N VAL A 65 25.99 -4.03 -2.59
CA VAL A 65 26.15 -4.29 -4.04
C VAL A 65 27.55 -4.77 -4.42
N ASP A 66 28.56 -4.46 -3.61
CA ASP A 66 29.95 -4.84 -3.85
C ASP A 66 30.27 -6.18 -3.17
N THR A 67 29.95 -6.30 -1.88
CA THR A 67 30.33 -7.48 -1.07
C THR A 67 29.30 -8.60 -1.09
N ARG A 68 28.05 -8.31 -1.46
CA ARG A 68 26.90 -9.23 -1.35
C ARG A 68 26.57 -9.67 0.07
N GLU A 69 27.10 -8.97 1.08
CA GLU A 69 26.71 -9.19 2.46
C GLU A 69 25.32 -8.59 2.75
N PRO A 70 24.52 -9.22 3.61
CA PRO A 70 23.20 -8.71 3.94
C PRO A 70 23.28 -7.48 4.85
N VAL A 71 22.31 -6.57 4.70
CA VAL A 71 22.15 -5.44 5.62
C VAL A 71 21.93 -5.92 7.06
N LYS A 72 22.53 -5.20 8.02
CA LYS A 72 22.47 -5.54 9.44
C LYS A 72 21.80 -4.43 10.23
N TRP A 73 20.91 -4.79 11.15
CA TRP A 73 20.31 -3.87 12.10
C TRP A 73 20.99 -4.00 13.46
N LYS A 74 21.50 -2.89 14.00
CA LYS A 74 22.14 -2.86 15.33
C LYS A 74 21.19 -2.27 16.35
N ARG A 75 20.87 -3.01 17.42
CA ARG A 75 19.99 -2.52 18.48
C ARG A 75 20.33 -3.13 19.83
N LYS A 76 20.52 -2.29 20.84
CA LYS A 76 20.75 -2.71 22.25
C LYS A 76 21.84 -3.79 22.39
N GLY A 77 22.91 -3.71 21.60
CA GLY A 77 24.02 -4.66 21.61
C GLY A 77 23.83 -5.90 20.72
N GLU A 78 22.65 -6.10 20.13
CA GLU A 78 22.38 -7.15 19.17
C GLU A 78 22.57 -6.68 17.72
N VAL A 79 22.86 -7.63 16.82
CA VAL A 79 23.02 -7.40 15.39
C VAL A 79 22.16 -8.42 14.63
N TRP A 80 21.18 -7.95 13.88
CA TRP A 80 20.22 -8.80 13.17
C TRP A 80 20.42 -8.75 11.66
N THR A 81 20.25 -9.89 11.00
CA THR A 81 20.20 -10.02 9.55
C THR A 81 18.75 -9.94 9.11
N LEU A 82 18.33 -8.78 8.60
CA LEU A 82 16.91 -8.52 8.43
C LEU A 82 16.29 -9.30 7.27
N SER A 83 15.22 -10.04 7.57
CA SER A 83 14.23 -10.56 6.64
C SER A 83 12.85 -10.09 7.09
N ASN A 84 12.27 -9.11 6.39
CA ASN A 84 10.97 -8.54 6.69
C ASN A 84 10.07 -8.59 5.45
N GLN A 85 9.18 -9.57 5.37
CA GLN A 85 8.33 -9.68 4.18
C GLN A 85 7.43 -8.47 3.92
N ALA A 86 7.13 -7.63 4.92
CA ALA A 86 6.34 -6.42 4.69
C ALA A 86 7.04 -5.41 3.77
N THR A 87 8.38 -5.43 3.68
CA THR A 87 9.19 -4.55 2.80
C THR A 87 9.51 -5.22 1.45
N GLN A 88 9.24 -6.52 1.31
CA GLN A 88 9.57 -7.32 0.12
C GLN A 88 8.40 -7.48 -0.87
N GLN A 89 7.28 -6.83 -0.60
CA GLN A 89 6.05 -6.97 -1.40
C GLN A 89 6.20 -6.48 -2.85
N VAL A 90 7.11 -5.53 -3.11
CA VAL A 90 7.47 -5.11 -4.48
C VAL A 90 8.35 -6.16 -5.15
N LEU A 91 9.30 -6.76 -4.43
CA LEU A 91 10.11 -7.87 -4.95
C LEU A 91 9.21 -9.04 -5.38
N PHE A 92 8.20 -9.40 -4.58
CA PHE A 92 7.28 -10.49 -4.94
C PHE A 92 6.46 -10.17 -6.19
N ARG A 93 6.00 -8.92 -6.37
CA ARG A 93 5.35 -8.47 -7.61
C ARG A 93 6.31 -8.54 -8.80
N THR A 94 7.56 -8.15 -8.63
CA THR A 94 8.59 -8.22 -9.67
C THR A 94 8.85 -9.67 -10.09
N LEU A 95 9.03 -10.59 -9.14
CA LEU A 95 9.29 -12.00 -9.42
C LEU A 95 8.11 -12.69 -10.10
N ASP A 96 6.89 -12.48 -9.59
CA ASP A 96 5.67 -13.00 -10.21
C ASP A 96 5.43 -12.43 -11.62
N GLY A 97 5.60 -11.11 -11.78
CA GLY A 97 5.50 -10.45 -13.07
C GLY A 97 6.54 -10.93 -14.07
N LEU A 98 7.78 -11.17 -13.63
CA LEU A 98 8.84 -11.68 -14.49
C LEU A 98 8.53 -13.11 -14.98
N THR A 99 8.03 -14.00 -14.12
CA THR A 99 7.55 -15.32 -14.57
C THR A 99 6.46 -15.20 -15.64
N LYS A 100 5.51 -14.26 -15.50
CA LYS A 100 4.44 -14.05 -16.51
C LYS A 100 5.00 -13.55 -17.85
N LEU A 101 6.07 -12.75 -17.83
CA LEU A 101 6.68 -12.20 -19.04
C LEU A 101 7.63 -13.19 -19.73
N THR A 102 8.37 -14.01 -18.97
CA THR A 102 9.43 -14.87 -19.54
C THR A 102 9.07 -16.35 -19.60
N GLY A 103 8.04 -16.77 -18.88
CA GLY A 103 7.68 -18.18 -18.70
C GLY A 103 8.62 -18.95 -17.75
N GLU A 104 9.62 -18.30 -17.13
CA GLU A 104 10.54 -18.96 -16.20
C GLU A 104 9.89 -19.11 -14.81
N PRO A 105 9.58 -20.34 -14.35
CA PRO A 105 8.78 -20.54 -13.15
C PRO A 105 9.55 -20.22 -11.85
N LYS A 106 10.89 -20.31 -11.88
CA LYS A 106 11.78 -20.14 -10.72
C LYS A 106 11.54 -18.85 -9.93
N TYR A 107 11.14 -17.77 -10.59
CA TYR A 107 10.90 -16.47 -9.93
C TYR A 107 9.64 -16.51 -9.06
N ARG A 108 8.50 -16.89 -9.64
CA ARG A 108 7.24 -17.05 -8.91
C ARG A 108 7.33 -18.15 -7.84
N GLU A 109 8.00 -19.26 -8.12
CA GLU A 109 8.25 -20.33 -7.14
C GLU A 109 9.00 -19.80 -5.91
N ALA A 110 10.02 -18.97 -6.10
CA ALA A 110 10.77 -18.39 -5.00
C ALA A 110 9.93 -17.41 -4.16
N ALA A 111 9.08 -16.59 -4.79
CA ALA A 111 8.18 -15.68 -4.08
C ALA A 111 7.10 -16.44 -3.28
N THR A 112 6.47 -17.43 -3.92
CA THR A 112 5.41 -18.23 -3.29
C THR A 112 5.94 -19.10 -2.15
N ALA A 113 7.17 -19.64 -2.26
CA ALA A 113 7.83 -20.37 -1.19
C ALA A 113 8.12 -19.49 0.03
N ALA A 114 8.57 -18.24 -0.18
CA ALA A 114 8.76 -17.30 0.91
C ALA A 114 7.43 -16.98 1.62
N ILE A 115 6.37 -16.65 0.87
CA ILE A 115 5.05 -16.35 1.43
C ILE A 115 4.51 -17.54 2.24
N ARG A 116 4.58 -18.77 1.68
CA ARG A 116 4.18 -20.00 2.36
C ARG A 116 4.88 -20.14 3.71
N TYR A 117 6.21 -19.98 3.71
CA TYR A 117 7.01 -20.10 4.93
C TYR A 117 6.62 -19.08 5.99
N ALA A 118 6.32 -17.84 5.60
CA ALA A 118 5.85 -16.83 6.55
C ALA A 118 4.48 -17.18 7.15
N PHE A 119 3.54 -17.71 6.37
CA PHE A 119 2.28 -18.19 6.92
C PHE A 119 2.49 -19.34 7.90
N ASP A 120 3.36 -20.30 7.56
CA ASP A 120 3.58 -21.50 8.36
C ASP A 120 4.40 -21.23 9.64
N ASN A 121 5.31 -20.26 9.62
CA ASN A 121 6.33 -20.10 10.68
C ASN A 121 6.39 -18.70 11.31
N LEU A 122 5.85 -17.69 10.64
CA LEU A 122 5.98 -16.28 11.05
C LEU A 122 4.61 -15.64 11.32
N CYS A 123 3.64 -16.41 11.80
CA CYS A 123 2.36 -15.91 12.29
C CYS A 123 2.27 -15.92 13.82
N SER A 124 1.68 -14.87 14.39
CA SER A 124 1.23 -14.88 15.78
C SER A 124 -0.01 -15.76 15.96
N PRO A 125 -0.33 -16.17 17.20
CA PRO A 125 -1.52 -16.98 17.46
C PRO A 125 -2.84 -16.36 17.00
N ASN A 126 -2.94 -15.02 16.97
CA ASN A 126 -4.14 -14.34 16.47
C ASN A 126 -4.18 -14.17 14.94
N GLY A 127 -3.11 -14.56 14.23
CA GLY A 127 -3.05 -14.57 12.76
C GLY A 127 -2.35 -13.37 12.12
N LEU A 128 -1.72 -12.48 12.89
CA LEU A 128 -0.86 -11.42 12.32
C LEU A 128 0.49 -12.00 11.92
N LEU A 129 1.07 -11.50 10.83
CA LEU A 129 2.44 -11.84 10.46
C LEU A 129 3.44 -11.07 11.33
N TYR A 130 4.53 -11.72 11.70
CA TYR A 130 5.68 -11.15 12.39
C TYR A 130 6.53 -10.32 11.41
N TRP A 131 6.00 -9.16 11.03
CA TRP A 131 6.55 -8.27 10.01
C TRP A 131 6.18 -6.81 10.27
N GLY A 132 6.50 -5.92 9.33
CA GLY A 132 6.05 -4.53 9.35
C GLY A 132 7.04 -3.58 10.01
N GLY A 133 6.56 -2.47 10.56
CA GLY A 133 7.41 -1.37 11.04
C GLY A 133 8.22 -1.68 12.31
N HIS A 134 7.78 -2.64 13.13
CA HIS A 134 8.35 -2.87 14.47
C HIS A 134 8.82 -4.29 14.73
N TRP A 135 8.63 -5.22 13.79
CA TRP A 135 8.92 -6.63 13.97
C TRP A 135 9.35 -7.28 12.64
N CYS A 136 10.23 -8.27 12.70
CA CYS A 136 10.79 -8.96 11.54
C CYS A 136 11.44 -10.30 11.95
N TYR A 137 12.05 -11.01 11.00
CA TYR A 137 12.83 -12.23 11.24
C TYR A 137 14.32 -11.93 11.11
N ASP A 138 15.12 -12.36 12.09
CA ASP A 138 16.57 -12.39 11.99
C ASP A 138 17.01 -13.69 11.34
N ALA A 139 17.46 -13.61 10.08
CA ALA A 139 17.91 -14.76 9.29
C ALA A 139 19.12 -15.49 9.90
N ALA A 140 19.98 -14.81 10.68
CA ALA A 140 21.17 -15.44 11.25
C ALA A 140 20.87 -16.24 12.52
N THR A 141 20.01 -15.71 13.40
CA THR A 141 19.65 -16.37 14.66
C THR A 141 18.34 -17.12 14.62
N GLU A 142 17.59 -16.95 13.52
CA GLU A 142 16.31 -17.58 13.21
C GLU A 142 15.18 -17.27 14.19
N LYS A 143 15.21 -16.06 14.75
CA LYS A 143 14.26 -15.58 15.75
C LYS A 143 13.44 -14.42 15.18
N GLN A 144 12.21 -14.28 15.68
CA GLN A 144 11.48 -13.04 15.46
C GLN A 144 12.04 -11.96 16.39
N VAL A 145 12.41 -10.83 15.82
CA VAL A 145 13.08 -9.71 16.50
C VAL A 145 12.38 -8.40 16.14
N GLY A 146 12.53 -7.38 16.98
CA GLY A 146 11.91 -6.09 16.66
C GLY A 146 12.09 -5.02 17.72
N GLU A 147 11.70 -3.81 17.38
CA GLU A 147 11.79 -2.67 18.27
C GLU A 147 10.75 -2.77 19.40
N ALA A 148 9.53 -3.13 19.03
CA ALA A 148 8.39 -3.22 19.93
C ALA A 148 7.49 -4.36 19.48
N TYR A 149 6.91 -5.09 20.43
CA TYR A 149 6.00 -6.20 20.15
C TYR A 149 4.61 -5.70 19.69
N ARG A 150 4.57 -5.08 18.51
CA ARG A 150 3.41 -4.46 17.87
C ARG A 150 3.44 -4.72 16.36
N HIS A 151 2.27 -4.93 15.78
CA HIS A 151 2.10 -4.98 14.32
C HIS A 151 1.87 -3.55 13.78
N GLU A 152 2.53 -3.19 12.68
CA GLU A 152 2.33 -1.90 12.02
C GLU A 152 2.59 -2.03 10.51
N LEU A 153 1.63 -1.57 9.72
CA LEU A 153 1.78 -1.31 8.28
C LEU A 153 1.46 0.17 8.02
N LYS A 154 2.22 0.79 7.12
CA LYS A 154 2.09 2.20 6.72
C LYS A 154 2.32 2.33 5.21
N CYS A 155 1.23 2.30 4.46
CA CYS A 155 1.22 2.25 3.01
C CYS A 155 2.07 1.07 2.46
N ASN A 156 2.01 -0.09 3.12
CA ASN A 156 2.76 -1.27 2.69
C ASN A 156 2.11 -1.96 1.49
N TYR A 157 0.78 -1.93 1.41
CA TYR A 157 -0.05 -2.55 0.38
C TYR A 157 0.44 -3.95 -0.02
N PRO A 158 0.33 -4.96 0.88
CA PRO A 158 0.80 -6.31 0.59
C PRO A 158 0.23 -6.87 -0.71
N TYR A 159 0.97 -7.77 -1.35
CA TYR A 159 0.57 -8.40 -2.61
C TYR A 159 -0.47 -9.49 -2.35
N TYR A 160 -1.65 -9.07 -1.87
CA TYR A 160 -2.71 -9.97 -1.42
C TYR A 160 -3.18 -10.95 -2.48
N ASP A 161 -3.11 -10.61 -3.78
CA ASP A 161 -3.42 -11.56 -4.86
C ASP A 161 -2.53 -12.79 -4.80
N LEU A 162 -1.20 -12.60 -4.72
CA LEU A 162 -0.27 -13.71 -4.62
C LEU A 162 -0.38 -14.42 -3.27
N MET A 163 -0.59 -13.68 -2.17
CA MET A 163 -0.82 -14.29 -0.86
C MET A 163 -2.06 -15.21 -0.87
N TRP A 164 -3.16 -14.76 -1.49
CA TRP A 164 -4.40 -15.51 -1.63
C TRP A 164 -4.23 -16.76 -2.50
N GLU A 165 -3.50 -16.65 -3.62
CA GLU A 165 -3.15 -17.78 -4.48
C GLU A 165 -2.28 -18.82 -3.76
N VAL A 166 -1.40 -18.40 -2.85
CA VAL A 166 -0.59 -19.29 -2.03
C VAL A 166 -1.44 -19.98 -0.98
N ASP A 167 -2.09 -19.21 -0.10
CA ASP A 167 -2.94 -19.74 0.96
C ASP A 167 -4.12 -18.78 1.24
N PRO A 168 -5.33 -19.10 0.73
CA PRO A 168 -6.50 -18.24 0.93
C PRO A 168 -6.99 -18.26 2.38
N LYS A 169 -6.77 -19.35 3.14
CA LYS A 169 -7.20 -19.43 4.54
C LYS A 169 -6.32 -18.56 5.41
N ALA A 170 -4.99 -18.66 5.25
CA ALA A 170 -4.04 -17.84 5.99
C ALA A 170 -4.17 -16.35 5.63
N THR A 171 -4.35 -16.03 4.34
CA THR A 171 -4.58 -14.64 3.90
C THR A 171 -5.85 -14.05 4.50
N ARG A 172 -6.97 -14.80 4.45
CA ARG A 172 -8.22 -14.39 5.10
C ARG A 172 -8.03 -14.16 6.60
N GLN A 173 -7.34 -15.06 7.29
CA GLN A 173 -7.08 -14.95 8.72
C GLN A 173 -6.24 -13.71 9.03
N PHE A 174 -5.19 -13.45 8.25
CA PHE A 174 -4.35 -12.26 8.39
C PHE A 174 -5.16 -10.98 8.24
N ILE A 175 -5.99 -10.85 7.19
CA ILE A 175 -6.79 -9.63 6.96
C ILE A 175 -7.77 -9.39 8.13
N LYS A 176 -8.43 -10.44 8.61
CA LYS A 176 -9.30 -10.38 9.79
C LYS A 176 -8.53 -9.97 11.04
N ALA A 177 -7.37 -10.58 11.29
CA ALA A 177 -6.52 -10.26 12.43
C ALA A 177 -6.01 -8.82 12.38
N PHE A 178 -5.64 -8.32 11.19
CA PHE A 178 -5.17 -6.97 10.97
C PHE A 178 -6.22 -5.93 11.35
N TRP A 179 -7.46 -6.10 10.89
CA TRP A 179 -8.57 -5.24 11.32
C TRP A 179 -8.85 -5.38 12.81
N ASN A 180 -8.97 -6.61 13.32
CA ASN A 180 -9.26 -6.85 14.72
C ASN A 180 -8.25 -6.18 15.65
N ALA A 181 -6.95 -6.31 15.34
CA ALA A 181 -5.87 -5.77 16.15
C ALA A 181 -5.78 -4.24 16.14
N HIS A 182 -6.17 -3.59 15.05
CA HIS A 182 -5.99 -2.14 14.84
C HIS A 182 -7.24 -1.30 15.15
N ILE A 183 -8.46 -1.85 15.04
CA ILE A 183 -9.68 -1.15 15.45
C ILE A 183 -9.83 -1.18 16.98
N LEU A 184 -9.84 0.01 17.59
CA LEU A 184 -10.05 0.20 19.02
C LEU A 184 -11.54 0.30 19.35
N ASP A 185 -12.30 0.98 18.51
CA ASP A 185 -13.76 1.14 18.64
C ASP A 185 -14.42 1.02 17.26
N TRP A 186 -15.19 -0.06 17.10
CA TRP A 186 -15.89 -0.35 15.84
C TRP A 186 -17.05 0.62 15.57
N SER A 187 -17.58 1.28 16.60
CA SER A 187 -18.76 2.16 16.43
C SER A 187 -18.46 3.44 15.65
N ASN A 188 -17.22 3.94 15.73
CA ASN A 188 -16.79 5.18 15.08
C ASN A 188 -15.50 5.03 14.27
N LEU A 189 -14.95 3.80 14.20
CA LEU A 189 -13.66 3.48 13.60
C LEU A 189 -12.46 4.16 14.27
N ASP A 190 -12.50 4.39 15.60
CA ASP A 190 -11.26 4.74 16.29
C ASP A 190 -10.26 3.57 16.10
N MET A 191 -9.10 3.90 15.55
CA MET A 191 -8.06 2.92 15.20
C MET A 191 -6.69 3.42 15.61
N ASN A 192 -5.76 2.48 15.80
CA ASN A 192 -4.36 2.82 16.02
C ASN A 192 -3.48 2.24 14.91
N ARG A 193 -2.40 2.95 14.59
CA ARG A 193 -1.36 2.44 13.70
C ARG A 193 -0.67 1.18 14.23
N HIS A 194 -0.72 0.93 15.54
CA HIS A 194 -0.15 -0.25 16.18
C HIS A 194 -1.26 -1.24 16.58
N GLY A 195 -1.14 -2.48 16.11
CA GLY A 195 -1.96 -3.62 16.51
C GLY A 195 -1.27 -4.51 17.54
N SER A 196 -2.05 -5.20 18.38
CA SER A 196 -1.51 -6.19 19.33
C SER A 196 -1.50 -7.60 18.73
N TYR A 197 -0.37 -8.30 18.85
CA TYR A 197 -0.24 -9.73 18.50
C TYR A 197 -1.02 -10.68 19.42
N THR A 198 -1.53 -10.17 20.55
CA THR A 198 -2.24 -10.96 21.56
C THR A 198 -3.73 -10.65 21.63
N LYS A 199 -4.25 -9.76 20.78
CA LYS A 199 -5.68 -9.42 20.83
C LYS A 199 -6.51 -10.58 20.28
N GLU A 200 -7.43 -11.07 21.10
CA GLU A 200 -8.41 -12.07 20.73
C GLU A 200 -9.35 -11.56 19.63
N MET A 201 -9.81 -12.47 18.78
CA MET A 201 -10.70 -12.13 17.67
C MET A 201 -12.08 -11.72 18.19
N GLY A 202 -12.51 -10.48 17.91
CA GLY A 202 -13.82 -9.98 18.29
C GLY A 202 -14.90 -10.26 17.24
N ASN A 203 -15.95 -9.43 17.23
CA ASN A 203 -17.08 -9.56 16.30
C ASN A 203 -16.76 -9.13 14.86
N LEU A 204 -15.62 -8.47 14.63
CA LEU A 204 -15.22 -7.84 13.37
C LEU A 204 -16.39 -7.14 12.66
N TRP A 205 -16.75 -7.66 11.49
CA TRP A 205 -17.71 -7.06 10.58
C TRP A 205 -19.14 -7.07 11.11
N ALA A 206 -19.45 -7.94 12.08
CA ALA A 206 -20.74 -8.00 12.77
C ALA A 206 -20.88 -6.94 13.87
N SER A 207 -19.85 -6.12 14.09
CA SER A 207 -19.91 -5.01 15.04
C SER A 207 -20.91 -3.93 14.58
N THR A 208 -21.48 -3.19 15.53
CA THR A 208 -22.40 -2.09 15.21
C THR A 208 -21.62 -0.81 14.88
N TYR A 209 -21.79 -0.29 13.67
CA TYR A 209 -21.28 1.03 13.27
C TYR A 209 -22.33 2.12 13.54
N LYS A 210 -21.92 3.20 14.20
CA LYS A 210 -22.74 4.38 14.50
C LYS A 210 -22.29 5.64 13.75
N GLY A 211 -21.01 5.71 13.38
CA GLY A 211 -20.39 6.90 12.82
C GLY A 211 -20.21 8.00 13.88
N GLY A 212 -20.43 9.25 13.49
CA GLY A 212 -20.31 10.41 14.37
C GLY A 212 -19.42 11.50 13.78
N LYS A 213 -19.39 12.65 14.47
CA LYS A 213 -18.68 13.85 14.00
C LYS A 213 -17.18 13.58 13.84
N VAL A 214 -16.62 14.09 12.74
CA VAL A 214 -15.19 14.28 12.55
C VAL A 214 -14.90 15.76 12.82
N PHE A 215 -13.93 16.12 13.65
CA PHE A 215 -13.00 15.27 14.42
C PHE A 215 -13.59 14.88 15.78
N PHE A 216 -13.45 13.62 16.18
CA PHE A 216 -13.75 13.18 17.55
C PHE A 216 -12.47 12.96 18.36
N VAL A 217 -12.59 13.03 19.70
CA VAL A 217 -11.50 12.68 20.61
C VAL A 217 -11.45 11.17 20.77
N GLY A 218 -10.41 10.54 20.23
CA GLY A 218 -10.17 9.09 20.29
C GLY A 218 -8.97 8.72 21.17
N LYS A 219 -8.81 7.42 21.41
CA LYS A 219 -7.61 6.84 22.01
C LYS A 219 -6.56 6.51 20.94
N GLY A 220 -7.01 6.31 19.71
CA GLY A 220 -6.19 5.94 18.57
C GLY A 220 -5.56 7.12 17.85
N LEU A 221 -4.71 6.79 16.89
CA LEU A 221 -4.14 7.72 15.92
C LEU A 221 -4.51 7.24 14.53
N THR A 222 -5.58 7.83 14.00
CA THR A 222 -6.29 7.41 12.77
C THR A 222 -5.56 7.83 11.48
N PHE A 223 -4.23 7.75 11.49
CA PHE A 223 -3.38 8.15 10.36
C PHE A 223 -3.72 7.36 9.10
N VAL A 224 -3.86 8.07 7.97
CA VAL A 224 -4.20 7.47 6.67
C VAL A 224 -3.16 6.48 6.16
N ASN A 225 -1.91 6.58 6.60
CA ASN A 225 -0.89 5.62 6.20
C ASN A 225 -1.20 4.19 6.66
N THR A 226 -1.71 3.99 7.87
CA THR A 226 -2.21 2.67 8.30
C THR A 226 -3.66 2.45 7.88
N GLY A 227 -4.50 3.50 7.91
CA GLY A 227 -5.91 3.37 7.50
C GLY A 227 -6.07 2.91 6.05
N SER A 228 -5.15 3.31 5.17
CA SER A 228 -5.15 2.85 3.78
C SER A 228 -4.76 1.39 3.60
N ASP A 229 -3.83 0.87 4.39
CA ASP A 229 -3.58 -0.58 4.41
C ASP A 229 -4.83 -1.35 4.87
N LEU A 230 -5.55 -0.84 5.87
CA LEU A 230 -6.76 -1.48 6.39
C LEU A 230 -7.89 -1.51 5.34
N PHE A 231 -8.27 -0.37 4.76
CA PHE A 231 -9.33 -0.38 3.74
C PHE A 231 -8.92 -1.14 2.48
N TYR A 232 -7.63 -1.13 2.12
CA TYR A 232 -7.12 -1.96 1.01
C TYR A 232 -7.28 -3.44 1.32
N ALA A 233 -6.84 -3.89 2.49
CA ALA A 233 -6.94 -5.30 2.90
C ALA A 233 -8.38 -5.81 2.90
N ALA A 234 -9.34 -5.05 3.46
CA ALA A 234 -10.74 -5.46 3.51
C ALA A 234 -11.42 -5.42 2.12
N ALA A 235 -11.09 -4.44 1.28
CA ALA A 235 -11.59 -4.37 -0.10
C ALA A 235 -11.04 -5.53 -0.95
N MET A 236 -9.77 -5.91 -0.76
CA MET A 236 -9.21 -7.10 -1.40
C MET A 236 -9.83 -8.38 -0.87
N LEU A 237 -10.13 -8.49 0.43
CA LEU A 237 -10.87 -9.65 0.94
C LEU A 237 -12.22 -9.81 0.25
N HIS A 238 -12.97 -8.71 0.05
CA HIS A 238 -14.19 -8.73 -0.75
C HIS A 238 -13.95 -9.22 -2.18
N LYS A 239 -12.93 -8.70 -2.88
CA LYS A 239 -12.56 -9.17 -4.23
C LYS A 239 -12.38 -10.69 -4.31
N PHE A 240 -11.82 -11.29 -3.26
CA PHE A 240 -11.52 -12.73 -3.26
C PHE A 240 -12.70 -13.62 -2.85
N THR A 241 -13.72 -13.07 -2.22
CA THR A 241 -14.76 -13.88 -1.53
C THR A 241 -16.18 -13.48 -1.86
N ASP A 242 -16.38 -12.35 -2.54
CA ASP A 242 -17.67 -11.70 -2.79
C ASP A 242 -18.45 -11.31 -1.52
N GLU A 243 -17.87 -11.47 -0.32
CA GLU A 243 -18.45 -11.05 0.95
C GLU A 243 -18.59 -9.53 0.99
N GLN A 244 -19.78 -9.02 1.31
CA GLN A 244 -20.06 -7.59 1.24
C GLN A 244 -19.57 -6.85 2.48
N GLU A 245 -19.57 -7.51 3.63
CA GLU A 245 -19.27 -6.88 4.91
C GLU A 245 -17.85 -6.30 4.96
N PRO A 246 -16.77 -7.00 4.52
CA PRO A 246 -15.44 -6.40 4.42
C PRO A 246 -15.44 -5.12 3.57
N LEU A 247 -16.13 -5.12 2.42
CA LEU A 247 -16.21 -3.95 1.54
C LEU A 247 -16.93 -2.78 2.23
N VAL A 248 -18.04 -3.06 2.92
CA VAL A 248 -18.78 -2.04 3.68
C VAL A 248 -17.87 -1.38 4.71
N TRP A 249 -17.07 -2.15 5.44
CA TRP A 249 -16.13 -1.60 6.42
C TRP A 249 -14.94 -0.86 5.78
N ALA A 250 -14.41 -1.36 4.67
CA ALA A 250 -13.39 -0.66 3.88
C ALA A 250 -13.89 0.72 3.43
N LYS A 251 -15.10 0.80 2.87
CA LYS A 251 -15.73 2.05 2.43
C LYS A 251 -16.00 2.99 3.60
N ARG A 252 -16.52 2.48 4.73
CA ARG A 252 -16.72 3.28 5.95
C ARG A 252 -15.41 3.94 6.40
N MET A 253 -14.31 3.18 6.43
CA MET A 253 -13.01 3.71 6.84
C MET A 253 -12.45 4.75 5.86
N ALA A 254 -12.46 4.46 4.56
CA ALA A 254 -12.04 5.43 3.55
C ALA A 254 -12.89 6.71 3.62
N HIS A 255 -14.20 6.57 3.81
CA HIS A 255 -15.11 7.70 3.95
C HIS A 255 -14.84 8.55 5.21
N ARG A 256 -14.33 7.99 6.31
CA ARG A 256 -13.92 8.81 7.48
C ARG A 256 -12.89 9.87 7.09
N TYR A 257 -12.01 9.59 6.13
CA TYR A 257 -11.05 10.57 5.60
C TYR A 257 -11.72 11.59 4.66
N VAL A 258 -12.82 11.24 4.00
CA VAL A 258 -13.63 12.17 3.19
C VAL A 258 -14.37 13.16 4.08
N GLU A 259 -14.88 12.70 5.22
CA GLU A 259 -15.61 13.54 6.19
C GLU A 259 -14.75 14.66 6.80
N THR A 260 -13.42 14.57 6.67
CA THR A 260 -12.48 15.63 7.11
C THR A 260 -12.42 16.83 6.16
N ARG A 261 -13.01 16.73 4.97
CA ARG A 261 -12.86 17.76 3.94
C ARG A 261 -13.43 19.11 4.38
N ASN A 262 -12.65 20.15 4.16
CA ASN A 262 -13.16 21.50 4.30
C ASN A 262 -14.18 21.80 3.20
N ARG A 263 -15.34 22.38 3.56
CA ARG A 263 -16.45 22.63 2.62
C ARG A 263 -16.10 23.62 1.50
N LYS A 264 -15.16 24.53 1.72
CA LYS A 264 -14.78 25.57 0.75
C LYS A 264 -13.75 25.06 -0.25
N THR A 265 -12.73 24.34 0.22
CA THR A 265 -11.57 23.95 -0.59
C THR A 265 -11.66 22.51 -1.09
N GLY A 266 -12.47 21.66 -0.45
CA GLY A 266 -12.47 20.21 -0.67
C GLY A 266 -11.24 19.50 -0.13
N LEU A 267 -10.28 20.21 0.49
CA LEU A 267 -9.08 19.61 1.05
C LEU A 267 -9.41 18.77 2.28
N GLY A 268 -9.05 17.50 2.24
CA GLY A 268 -9.20 16.57 3.36
C GLY A 268 -7.93 16.41 4.18
N GLY A 269 -8.12 15.87 5.37
CA GLY A 269 -7.10 15.70 6.39
C GLY A 269 -6.41 14.32 6.43
N TYR A 270 -5.26 14.29 7.10
CA TYR A 270 -4.39 13.11 7.23
C TYR A 270 -4.93 12.03 8.20
N GLN A 271 -5.82 12.42 9.10
CA GLN A 271 -6.49 11.57 10.10
C GLN A 271 -7.90 12.13 10.32
N TYR A 272 -8.79 11.39 10.98
CA TYR A 272 -10.19 11.81 11.22
C TYR A 272 -10.59 11.83 12.71
N SER A 273 -9.64 11.55 13.58
CA SER A 273 -9.74 11.75 15.03
C SER A 273 -8.58 12.59 15.53
N ARG A 274 -8.72 13.09 16.75
CA ARG A 274 -7.62 13.69 17.52
C ARG A 274 -7.49 12.95 18.84
N VAL A 275 -6.31 13.01 19.44
CA VAL A 275 -6.19 12.69 20.87
C VAL A 275 -6.62 13.91 21.69
N ALA A 276 -6.79 13.75 23.01
CA ALA A 276 -7.16 14.86 23.89
C ALA A 276 -6.19 16.05 23.74
N ARG A 277 -4.88 15.75 23.79
CA ARG A 277 -3.77 16.68 23.55
C ARG A 277 -3.32 16.63 22.08
N ASP A 278 -4.09 17.27 21.20
CA ASP A 278 -3.75 17.38 19.78
C ASP A 278 -2.49 18.24 19.60
N ARG A 279 -1.49 17.71 18.90
CA ARG A 279 -0.16 18.35 18.85
C ARG A 279 -0.16 19.62 18.00
N ALA A 280 -1.00 19.67 16.96
CA ALA A 280 -1.13 20.86 16.14
C ALA A 280 -1.85 21.98 16.91
N GLN A 281 -2.88 21.62 17.69
CA GLN A 281 -3.55 22.56 18.57
C GLN A 281 -2.59 23.12 19.64
N GLU A 282 -1.73 22.28 20.24
CA GLU A 282 -0.75 22.74 21.23
C GLU A 282 0.27 23.71 20.64
N GLN A 283 0.77 23.43 19.43
CA GLN A 283 1.82 24.21 18.82
C GLN A 283 1.32 25.49 18.14
N PHE A 284 0.18 25.40 17.45
CA PHE A 284 -0.31 26.45 16.53
C PHE A 284 -1.68 26.99 16.93
N GLY A 285 -2.34 26.41 17.93
CA GLY A 285 -3.64 26.86 18.42
C GLY A 285 -3.68 28.34 18.84
N PRO A 286 -2.63 28.91 19.48
CA PRO A 286 -2.62 30.34 19.80
C PRO A 286 -2.81 31.26 18.58
N ASP A 287 -2.33 30.86 17.41
CA ASP A 287 -2.38 31.67 16.19
C ASP A 287 -3.59 31.35 15.30
N PHE A 288 -4.03 30.09 15.27
CA PHE A 288 -5.06 29.62 14.32
C PHE A 288 -6.36 29.14 14.98
N GLY A 289 -6.44 29.10 16.32
CA GLY A 289 -7.62 28.66 17.06
C GLY A 289 -8.05 27.23 16.71
N ASP A 290 -9.35 26.99 16.62
CA ASP A 290 -9.92 25.64 16.36
C ASP A 290 -9.76 25.18 14.90
N ARG A 291 -9.20 26.01 14.02
CA ARG A 291 -8.98 25.69 12.60
C ARG A 291 -7.84 24.70 12.41
N ILE A 292 -6.92 24.63 13.38
CA ILE A 292 -5.72 23.80 13.30
C ILE A 292 -5.81 22.57 14.20
N LEU A 293 -5.81 21.41 13.58
CA LEU A 293 -5.71 20.10 14.20
C LEU A 293 -4.68 19.29 13.42
N GLU A 294 -4.15 18.21 13.99
CA GLU A 294 -3.20 17.37 13.26
C GLU A 294 -3.76 16.85 11.94
N GLY A 295 -5.07 16.61 11.90
CA GLY A 295 -5.77 16.23 10.70
C GLY A 295 -5.91 17.36 9.68
N THR A 296 -5.99 18.62 10.09
CA THR A 296 -6.22 19.73 9.14
C THR A 296 -4.94 20.29 8.53
N ILE A 297 -3.75 19.85 8.96
CA ILE A 297 -2.46 20.27 8.39
C ILE A 297 -2.14 19.45 7.13
N LEU A 298 -1.92 20.15 6.03
CA LEU A 298 -1.42 19.63 4.75
C LEU A 298 0.02 20.10 4.53
N GLU A 299 0.94 19.66 5.38
CA GLU A 299 2.36 19.76 5.07
C GLU A 299 2.73 18.73 3.97
N PRO A 300 3.74 18.99 3.12
CA PRO A 300 3.99 18.22 1.91
C PRO A 300 4.11 16.70 2.09
N HIS A 301 4.67 16.22 3.19
CA HIS A 301 4.84 14.79 3.44
C HIS A 301 3.50 14.09 3.75
N ARG A 302 2.71 14.61 4.69
CA ARG A 302 1.35 14.13 5.00
C ARG A 302 0.42 14.28 3.82
N ALA A 303 0.48 15.40 3.11
CA ALA A 303 -0.34 15.64 1.94
C ALA A 303 0.01 14.67 0.80
N ARG A 304 1.29 14.42 0.52
CA ARG A 304 1.73 13.36 -0.41
C ARG A 304 1.24 11.98 0.03
N THR A 305 1.31 11.66 1.32
CA THR A 305 0.88 10.36 1.83
C THR A 305 -0.63 10.15 1.62
N LYS A 306 -1.45 11.16 1.93
CA LYS A 306 -2.91 11.11 1.70
C LYS A 306 -3.25 11.11 0.21
N ASN A 307 -2.81 12.13 -0.52
CA ASN A 307 -3.33 12.44 -1.85
C ASN A 307 -2.63 11.64 -2.95
N ALA A 308 -1.36 11.25 -2.77
CA ALA A 308 -0.64 10.45 -3.76
C ALA A 308 -0.62 8.97 -3.36
N ILE A 309 -0.04 8.60 -2.22
CA ILE A 309 0.20 7.19 -1.88
C ILE A 309 -1.14 6.46 -1.60
N ALA A 310 -1.93 6.96 -0.64
CA ALA A 310 -3.26 6.42 -0.36
C ALA A 310 -4.27 6.74 -1.47
N GLY A 311 -4.09 7.85 -2.19
CA GLY A 311 -4.86 8.18 -3.39
C GLY A 311 -4.72 7.13 -4.48
N ILE A 312 -3.50 6.73 -4.84
CA ILE A 312 -3.23 5.65 -5.81
C ILE A 312 -3.86 4.34 -5.35
N CYS A 313 -3.78 4.02 -4.05
CA CYS A 313 -4.46 2.84 -3.51
C CYS A 313 -5.97 2.87 -3.80
N GLN A 314 -6.64 4.01 -3.55
CA GLN A 314 -8.07 4.16 -3.81
C GLN A 314 -8.41 4.11 -5.31
N LEU A 315 -7.61 4.78 -6.16
CA LEU A 315 -7.76 4.68 -7.62
C LEU A 315 -7.66 3.22 -8.08
N LYS A 316 -6.69 2.47 -7.54
CA LYS A 316 -6.51 1.06 -7.88
C LYS A 316 -7.66 0.19 -7.39
N LEU A 317 -8.21 0.46 -6.21
CA LEU A 317 -9.42 -0.22 -5.73
C LEU A 317 -10.62 0.08 -6.62
N GLY A 318 -10.75 1.32 -7.10
CA GLY A 318 -11.78 1.71 -8.07
C GLY A 318 -11.72 0.89 -9.35
N GLU A 319 -10.53 0.76 -9.94
CA GLU A 319 -10.31 -0.07 -11.12
C GLU A 319 -10.54 -1.56 -10.83
N THR A 320 -9.99 -2.06 -9.73
CA THR A 320 -9.99 -3.50 -9.38
C THR A 320 -11.39 -4.04 -9.08
N LEU A 321 -12.26 -3.22 -8.48
CA LEU A 321 -13.59 -3.63 -8.05
C LEU A 321 -14.71 -3.19 -9.00
N GLY A 322 -14.40 -2.45 -10.07
CA GLY A 322 -15.39 -1.90 -11.00
C GLY A 322 -16.46 -1.08 -10.27
N ASP A 323 -17.73 -1.36 -10.53
CA ASP A 323 -18.87 -0.65 -9.93
C ASP A 323 -18.87 -0.66 -8.40
N ALA A 324 -18.39 -1.76 -7.78
CA ALA A 324 -18.29 -1.86 -6.34
C ALA A 324 -17.22 -0.90 -5.76
N GLY A 325 -16.22 -0.54 -6.56
CA GLY A 325 -15.12 0.36 -6.19
C GLY A 325 -15.32 1.84 -6.52
N LYS A 326 -16.41 2.22 -7.19
CA LYS A 326 -16.62 3.58 -7.73
C LYS A 326 -16.43 4.70 -6.71
N ASP A 327 -16.79 4.47 -5.45
CA ASP A 327 -16.68 5.47 -4.39
C ASP A 327 -15.21 5.78 -4.08
N PHE A 328 -14.32 4.76 -4.05
CA PHE A 328 -12.88 4.96 -3.87
C PHE A 328 -12.29 5.80 -5.00
N LEU A 329 -12.66 5.50 -6.25
CA LEU A 329 -12.24 6.27 -7.43
C LEU A 329 -12.67 7.72 -7.31
N GLN A 330 -13.95 7.96 -7.03
CA GLN A 330 -14.52 9.30 -6.90
C GLN A 330 -13.81 10.09 -5.79
N TRP A 331 -13.65 9.51 -4.61
CA TRP A 331 -13.02 10.20 -3.48
C TRP A 331 -11.56 10.54 -3.75
N ALA A 332 -10.80 9.64 -4.37
CA ALA A 332 -9.41 9.90 -4.73
C ALA A 332 -9.28 11.02 -5.77
N LEU A 333 -10.13 11.04 -6.79
CA LEU A 333 -10.14 12.10 -7.80
C LEU A 333 -10.49 13.46 -7.21
N GLU A 334 -11.47 13.52 -6.31
CA GLU A 334 -11.85 14.74 -5.61
C GLU A 334 -10.71 15.27 -4.72
N ASP A 335 -10.06 14.40 -3.95
CA ASP A 335 -8.92 14.77 -3.09
C ASP A 335 -7.74 15.29 -3.93
N LEU A 336 -7.39 14.58 -5.02
CA LEU A 336 -6.34 14.99 -5.95
C LEU A 336 -6.66 16.32 -6.63
N THR A 337 -7.91 16.52 -7.05
CA THR A 337 -8.35 17.76 -7.70
C THR A 337 -8.28 18.94 -6.75
N ALA A 338 -8.76 18.78 -5.52
CA ALA A 338 -8.69 19.82 -4.50
C ALA A 338 -7.23 20.16 -4.17
N TYR A 339 -6.39 19.15 -3.99
CA TYR A 339 -4.97 19.35 -3.66
C TYR A 339 -4.21 20.04 -4.79
N GLY A 340 -4.40 19.59 -6.04
CA GLY A 340 -3.83 20.23 -7.21
C GLY A 340 -4.29 21.68 -7.38
N ARG A 341 -5.58 21.95 -7.19
CA ARG A 341 -6.14 23.31 -7.32
C ARG A 341 -5.59 24.30 -6.29
N HIS A 342 -5.46 23.87 -5.03
CA HIS A 342 -5.17 24.78 -3.93
C HIS A 342 -3.71 24.82 -3.55
N ALA A 343 -2.98 23.69 -3.63
CA ALA A 343 -1.63 23.58 -3.11
C ALA A 343 -0.54 23.59 -4.17
N TYR A 344 -0.82 23.24 -5.43
CA TYR A 344 0.20 23.17 -6.46
C TYR A 344 0.57 24.55 -7.01
N LYS A 345 1.87 24.82 -7.13
CA LYS A 345 2.45 25.96 -7.84
C LYS A 345 3.14 25.47 -9.11
N ALA A 346 2.59 25.82 -10.26
CA ALA A 346 3.09 25.39 -11.56
C ALA A 346 4.43 26.07 -11.91
N GLU A 347 4.66 27.29 -11.42
CA GLU A 347 5.81 28.12 -11.77
C GLU A 347 7.14 27.47 -11.38
N ASN A 348 7.14 26.68 -10.30
CA ASN A 348 8.34 26.03 -9.76
C ASN A 348 8.11 24.56 -9.38
N ASN A 349 6.98 23.98 -9.78
CA ASN A 349 6.61 22.59 -9.50
C ASN A 349 6.66 22.24 -7.99
N THR A 350 6.09 23.10 -7.14
CA THR A 350 6.05 22.88 -5.68
C THR A 350 4.63 22.74 -5.15
N PHE A 351 4.51 22.16 -3.96
CA PHE A 351 3.26 22.14 -3.20
C PHE A 351 3.40 22.95 -1.92
N LEU A 352 2.42 23.81 -1.65
CA LEU A 352 2.44 24.71 -0.50
C LEU A 352 1.95 24.00 0.78
N PRO A 353 2.63 24.21 1.93
CA PRO A 353 2.09 23.82 3.21
C PRO A 353 0.88 24.69 3.55
N MET A 354 -0.20 24.07 4.03
CA MET A 354 -1.45 24.79 4.35
C MET A 354 -2.29 24.08 5.41
N ILE A 355 -3.25 24.83 5.95
CA ILE A 355 -4.40 24.29 6.66
C ILE A 355 -5.47 23.92 5.61
N SER A 356 -6.29 22.91 5.90
CA SER A 356 -7.35 22.42 4.99
C SER A 356 -8.35 23.49 4.55
N ASP A 357 -8.49 24.61 5.25
CA ASP A 357 -9.34 25.73 4.83
C ASP A 357 -8.69 26.67 3.80
N GLY A 358 -7.45 26.39 3.39
CA GLY A 358 -6.68 27.12 2.40
C GLY A 358 -5.74 28.17 2.99
N THR A 359 -5.66 28.32 4.31
CA THR A 359 -4.65 29.19 4.93
C THR A 359 -3.25 28.64 4.69
N LEU A 360 -2.42 29.44 4.03
CA LEU A 360 -1.03 29.11 3.77
C LEU A 360 -0.21 29.13 5.07
N LEU A 361 0.71 28.18 5.18
CA LEU A 361 1.71 28.10 6.25
C LEU A 361 3.11 28.44 5.71
N THR A 362 3.17 29.16 4.59
CA THR A 362 4.41 29.66 4.00
C THR A 362 4.86 30.92 4.71
N GLY A 363 6.13 30.95 5.13
CA GLY A 363 6.84 32.15 5.58
C GLY A 363 7.47 32.93 4.44
#